data_AF-Q9F3R1-F1
#
_entry.id   AF-Q9F3R1-F1
#
_cell.length_a   1.000
_cell.length_b   1.000
_cell.length_c   1.000
_cell.angle_alpha   90.00
_cell.angle_beta   90.00
_cell.angle_gamma   90.00
#
_symmetry.space_group_name_H-M   'P 1'
#
loop_
_entity.id
_entity.type
_entity.pdbx_description
1 polymer ?
#
loop_
_entity_poly.entity_id
_entity_poly.type
_entity_poly.pdbx_seq_one_letter_code
_entity_poly.pdbx_strand_id
1 'polypeptide(L)'
;ALVTEDLSYVVPIRVTREREAVTDVVEGMTHMDDDADSMEMRVLRLETEYAWAEDPPSRSRHFVTNVRVATGDSEDEFKVTSNLLLYRTRGDVATYDVLSGERTDVLRRAGDSFLMAKRV
;
A
#
# COMPACT_ATOMS: atom_id res chain seq x y z
N ALA A 1 12.62 -9.40 -4.82
CA ALA A 1 11.40 -9.14 -4.04
C ALA A 1 11.65 -7.97 -3.08
N LEU A 2 10.62 -7.14 -2.82
CA LEU A 2 10.68 -5.98 -1.90
C LEU A 2 9.88 -6.21 -0.60
N VAL A 3 9.31 -7.40 -0.43
CA VAL A 3 8.45 -7.79 0.69
C VAL A 3 9.06 -8.98 1.40
N THR A 4 8.72 -9.17 2.68
CA THR A 4 9.08 -10.37 3.43
C THR A 4 8.06 -11.49 3.20
N GLU A 5 8.41 -12.72 3.57
CA GLU A 5 7.53 -13.89 3.46
C GLU A 5 6.29 -13.77 4.36
N ASP A 6 6.41 -13.08 5.50
CA ASP A 6 5.33 -12.80 6.45
C ASP A 6 4.65 -11.45 6.21
N LEU A 7 4.60 -10.98 4.94
CA LEU A 7 3.96 -9.73 4.57
C LEU A 7 2.52 -9.65 5.10
N SER A 8 2.15 -8.48 5.63
CA SER A 8 0.75 -8.07 5.83
C SER A 8 0.50 -6.73 5.15
N TYR A 9 -0.28 -6.73 4.07
CA TYR A 9 -0.62 -5.55 3.29
C TYR A 9 -2.11 -5.25 3.41
N VAL A 10 -2.46 -4.23 4.20
CA VAL A 10 -3.86 -3.88 4.49
C VAL A 10 -4.16 -2.48 3.97
N VAL A 11 -5.31 -2.31 3.33
CA VAL A 11 -5.91 -1.01 3.03
C VAL A 11 -7.32 -1.00 3.64
N PRO A 12 -7.52 -0.36 4.80
CA PRO A 12 -8.80 -0.42 5.51
C PRO A 12 -9.89 0.38 4.81
N ILE A 13 -11.14 -0.03 4.99
CA ILE A 13 -12.29 0.81 4.64
C ILE A 13 -12.49 1.83 5.76
N ARG A 14 -12.66 3.10 5.40
CA ARG A 14 -12.99 4.18 6.34
C ARG A 14 -14.36 4.77 6.00
N VAL A 15 -15.13 5.11 7.02
CA VAL A 15 -16.48 5.68 6.87
C VAL A 15 -16.59 6.97 7.66
N THR A 16 -17.42 7.90 7.19
CA THR A 16 -17.72 9.12 7.94
C THR A 16 -18.40 8.77 9.26
N ARG A 17 -17.78 9.17 10.37
CA ARG A 17 -18.31 9.00 11.73
C ARG A 17 -18.41 10.35 12.44
N GLU A 18 -19.16 10.36 13.52
CA GLU A 18 -19.21 11.50 14.44
C GLU A 18 -17.86 11.68 15.15
N ARG A 19 -17.59 12.89 15.65
CA ARG A 19 -16.30 13.27 16.26
C ARG A 19 -15.91 12.37 17.44
N GLU A 20 -16.89 11.87 18.19
CA GLU A 20 -16.66 11.07 19.40
C GLU A 20 -16.42 9.58 19.09
N ALA A 21 -16.51 9.16 17.83
CA ALA A 21 -16.24 7.79 17.45
C ALA A 21 -14.77 7.42 17.73
N VAL A 22 -14.57 6.23 18.31
CA VAL A 22 -13.25 5.71 18.67
C VAL A 22 -12.37 5.48 17.44
N THR A 23 -12.98 5.09 16.32
CA THR A 23 -12.30 4.87 15.04
C THR A 23 -13.28 5.11 13.89
N ASP A 24 -12.74 5.49 12.74
CA ASP A 24 -13.47 5.56 11.47
C ASP A 24 -13.20 4.37 10.55
N VAL A 25 -12.37 3.42 10.97
CA VAL A 25 -12.07 2.16 10.27
C VAL A 25 -13.19 1.15 10.51
N VAL A 26 -13.62 0.47 9.43
CA VAL A 26 -14.60 -0.61 9.49
C VAL A 26 -13.91 -1.93 9.86
N GLU A 27 -14.42 -2.61 10.89
CA GLU A 27 -13.92 -3.93 11.29
C GLU A 27 -14.42 -5.02 10.33
N GLY A 28 -13.55 -5.99 10.00
CA GLY A 28 -13.89 -7.14 9.18
C GLY A 28 -14.07 -6.86 7.68
N MET A 29 -13.84 -5.63 7.21
CA MET A 29 -13.90 -5.29 5.79
C MET A 29 -12.75 -4.35 5.38
N THR A 30 -12.07 -4.70 4.30
CA THR A 30 -10.90 -3.97 3.77
C THR A 30 -11.03 -3.81 2.25
N HIS A 31 -10.39 -2.78 1.70
CA HIS A 31 -10.17 -2.69 0.25
C HIS A 31 -9.11 -3.69 -0.21
N MET A 32 -8.15 -3.97 0.65
CA MET A 32 -7.06 -4.90 0.45
C MET A 32 -6.65 -5.50 1.79
N ASP A 33 -6.42 -6.80 1.81
CA ASP A 33 -5.85 -7.55 2.93
C ASP A 33 -5.16 -8.75 2.31
N ASP A 34 -3.89 -8.56 1.95
CA ASP A 34 -3.07 -9.54 1.25
C ASP A 34 -1.86 -9.91 2.11
N ASP A 35 -1.55 -11.20 2.10
CA ASP A 35 -0.26 -11.76 2.50
C ASP A 35 0.72 -11.81 1.31
N ALA A 36 1.91 -12.40 1.51
CA ALA A 36 2.92 -12.50 0.47
C ALA A 36 2.44 -13.31 -0.75
N ASP A 37 1.78 -14.44 -0.52
CA ASP A 37 1.31 -15.35 -1.57
C ASP A 37 0.19 -14.72 -2.40
N SER A 38 -0.83 -14.14 -1.75
CA SER A 38 -1.91 -13.44 -2.44
C SER A 38 -1.43 -12.19 -3.17
N MET A 39 -0.44 -11.47 -2.63
CA MET A 39 0.21 -10.36 -3.34
C MET A 39 0.98 -10.84 -4.58
N GLU A 40 1.70 -11.97 -4.50
CA GLU A 40 2.36 -12.57 -5.66
C GLU A 40 1.34 -12.93 -6.75
N MET A 41 0.21 -13.53 -6.38
CA MET A 41 -0.86 -13.85 -7.33
C MET A 41 -1.43 -12.60 -8.02
N ARG A 42 -1.49 -11.45 -7.33
CA ARG A 42 -1.88 -10.17 -7.96
C ARG A 42 -0.86 -9.69 -8.97
N VAL A 43 0.44 -9.82 -8.68
CA VAL A 43 1.52 -9.49 -9.61
C VAL A 43 1.45 -10.40 -10.83
N LEU A 44 1.39 -11.71 -10.64
CA LEU A 44 1.28 -12.70 -11.73
C LEU A 44 0.08 -12.43 -12.62
N ARG A 45 -1.08 -12.07 -12.05
CA ARG A 45 -2.26 -11.68 -12.83
C ARG A 45 -2.00 -10.49 -13.74
N LEU A 46 -1.27 -9.46 -13.26
CA LEU A 46 -0.94 -8.27 -14.05
C LEU A 46 0.05 -8.55 -15.18
N GLU A 47 0.81 -9.65 -15.11
CA GLU A 47 1.74 -10.08 -16.17
C GLU A 47 1.04 -10.83 -17.30
N THR A 48 -0.24 -11.18 -17.14
CA THR A 48 -1.02 -11.87 -18.18
C THR A 48 -1.60 -10.90 -19.21
N GLU A 49 -1.80 -11.39 -20.44
CA GLU A 49 -2.50 -10.66 -21.52
C GLU A 49 -4.00 -10.41 -21.23
N TYR A 50 -4.55 -11.04 -20.18
CA TYR A 50 -5.96 -10.93 -19.80
C TYR A 50 -6.19 -9.90 -18.69
N ALA A 51 -5.16 -9.15 -18.30
CA ALA A 51 -5.26 -8.08 -17.32
C ALA A 51 -5.93 -6.82 -17.89
N TRP A 52 -7.13 -6.95 -18.48
CA TRP A 52 -7.83 -5.89 -19.22
C TRP A 52 -8.03 -4.58 -18.46
N ALA A 53 -7.99 -4.61 -17.12
CA ALA A 53 -8.04 -3.41 -16.29
C ALA A 53 -6.75 -2.56 -16.34
N GLU A 54 -5.62 -3.18 -16.66
CA GLU A 54 -4.27 -2.59 -16.75
C GLU A 54 -3.58 -2.92 -18.08
N ASP A 55 -4.35 -3.29 -19.10
CA ASP A 55 -3.90 -3.34 -20.50
C ASP A 55 -4.86 -2.51 -21.38
N PRO A 56 -4.44 -1.35 -21.93
CA PRO A 56 -3.15 -0.70 -21.70
C PRO A 56 -2.94 -0.23 -20.25
N PRO A 57 -1.68 -0.16 -19.77
CA PRO A 57 -1.37 0.14 -18.38
C PRO A 57 -1.72 1.57 -17.98
N SER A 58 -2.11 1.72 -16.72
CA SER A 58 -2.27 3.02 -16.11
C SER A 58 -0.94 3.78 -16.02
N ARG A 59 -0.99 5.09 -16.25
CA ARG A 59 0.12 5.99 -15.97
C ARG A 59 -0.04 6.48 -14.53
N SER A 60 0.77 5.97 -13.62
CA SER A 60 0.74 6.33 -12.20
C SER A 60 1.96 7.15 -11.78
N ARG A 61 1.77 8.05 -10.81
CA ARG A 61 2.84 8.82 -10.16
C ARG A 61 2.62 8.77 -8.66
N HIS A 62 3.61 8.26 -7.93
CA HIS A 62 3.60 8.21 -6.48
C HIS A 62 4.48 9.34 -5.95
N PHE A 63 3.86 10.35 -5.34
CA PHE A 63 4.59 11.37 -4.58
C PHE A 63 4.62 10.93 -3.13
N VAL A 64 5.82 10.60 -2.64
CA VAL A 64 6.04 10.19 -1.25
C VAL A 64 6.73 11.32 -0.51
N THR A 65 6.13 11.77 0.58
CA THR A 65 6.65 12.88 1.39
C THR A 65 6.52 12.59 2.88
N ASN A 66 7.06 13.48 3.71
CA ASN A 66 6.89 13.44 5.18
C ASN A 66 7.32 12.10 5.80
N VAL A 67 8.39 11.50 5.27
CA VAL A 67 8.93 10.24 5.78
C VAL A 67 9.42 10.45 7.20
N ARG A 68 8.86 9.69 8.14
CA ARG A 68 9.21 9.65 9.56
C ARG A 68 9.58 8.22 9.92
N VAL A 69 10.69 8.04 10.62
CA VAL A 69 11.22 6.73 10.97
C VAL A 69 11.36 6.65 12.48
N ALA A 70 10.90 5.53 13.06
CA ALA A 70 11.10 5.15 14.43
C ALA A 70 11.70 3.73 14.49
N THR A 71 12.34 3.40 15.62
CA THR A 71 12.79 2.03 15.89
C THR A 71 11.58 1.09 15.97
N GLY A 72 11.71 -0.09 15.37
CA GLY A 72 10.74 -1.17 15.45
C GLY A 72 10.88 -1.96 16.75
N ASP A 73 10.34 -3.18 16.73
CA ASP A 73 10.32 -4.05 17.91
C ASP A 73 11.63 -4.87 18.04
N SER A 74 12.45 -4.88 16.98
CA SER A 74 13.79 -5.47 16.93
C SER A 74 14.82 -4.49 16.35
N GLU A 75 16.11 -4.75 16.53
CA GLU A 75 17.21 -3.87 16.08
C GLU A 75 17.22 -3.64 14.56
N ASP A 76 16.73 -4.61 13.78
CA ASP A 76 16.67 -4.54 12.33
C ASP A 76 15.30 -4.12 11.77
N GLU A 77 14.36 -3.74 12.65
CA GLU A 77 13.03 -3.28 12.27
C GLU A 77 12.86 -1.77 12.41
N PHE A 78 12.11 -1.20 11.47
CA PHE A 78 11.83 0.22 11.40
C PHE A 78 10.34 0.43 11.17
N LYS A 79 9.72 1.23 12.05
CA LYS A 79 8.35 1.72 11.86
C LYS A 79 8.43 3.02 11.07
N VAL A 80 7.85 3.04 9.87
CA VAL A 80 7.96 4.15 8.94
C VAL A 80 6.58 4.70 8.62
N THR A 81 6.37 5.99 8.85
CA THR A 81 5.16 6.68 8.41
C THR A 81 5.50 7.61 7.26
N SER A 82 4.71 7.59 6.19
CA SER A 82 4.89 8.48 5.03
C SER A 82 3.55 8.91 4.44
N ASN A 83 3.51 10.11 3.87
CA ASN A 83 2.36 10.57 3.11
C ASN A 83 2.51 10.15 1.65
N LEU A 84 1.40 9.78 1.03
CA LEU A 84 1.29 9.40 -0.38
C LEU A 84 0.25 10.29 -1.07
N LEU A 85 0.65 10.85 -2.21
CA LEU A 85 -0.27 11.29 -3.24
C LEU A 85 -0.06 10.42 -4.48
N LEU A 86 -1.05 9.61 -4.83
CA LEU A 86 -1.06 8.78 -6.02
C LEU A 86 -1.93 9.45 -7.08
N TYR A 87 -1.30 9.89 -8.16
CA TYR A 87 -1.96 10.38 -9.36
C TYR A 87 -2.03 9.27 -10.39
N ARG A 88 -3.21 9.00 -10.96
CA ARG A 88 -3.41 7.97 -11.98
C ARG A 88 -4.21 8.52 -13.16
N THR A 89 -3.75 8.22 -14.38
CA THR A 89 -4.52 8.39 -15.61
C THR A 89 -4.50 7.11 -16.42
N ARG A 90 -5.49 6.91 -17.30
CA ARG A 90 -5.56 5.72 -18.14
C ARG A 90 -6.17 6.03 -19.51
N GLY A 91 -5.62 5.41 -20.55
CA GLY A 91 -6.15 5.49 -21.92
C GLY A 91 -6.33 6.92 -22.41
N ASP A 92 -7.49 7.19 -22.98
CA ASP A 92 -7.97 8.49 -23.45
C ASP A 92 -9.01 9.12 -22.51
N VAL A 93 -9.17 8.57 -21.29
CA VAL A 93 -10.05 9.12 -20.26
C VAL A 93 -9.54 10.51 -19.87
N ALA A 94 -10.37 11.53 -20.06
CA ALA A 94 -10.00 12.92 -19.83
C ALA A 94 -9.82 13.28 -18.34
N THR A 95 -10.43 12.49 -17.45
CA THR A 95 -10.33 12.67 -16.00
C THR A 95 -9.19 11.82 -15.42
N TYR A 96 -8.71 12.24 -14.25
CA TYR A 96 -7.65 11.56 -13.52
C TYR A 96 -8.14 11.18 -12.12
N ASP A 97 -7.57 10.12 -11.56
CA ASP A 97 -7.77 9.75 -10.17
C ASP A 97 -6.64 10.34 -9.31
N VAL A 98 -7.01 10.86 -8.13
CA VAL A 98 -6.05 11.25 -7.10
C VAL A 98 -6.42 10.56 -5.81
N LEU A 99 -5.46 9.82 -5.27
CA LEU A 99 -5.57 9.16 -3.97
C LEU A 99 -4.56 9.81 -3.02
N SER A 100 -5.07 10.42 -1.95
CA SER A 100 -4.25 10.96 -0.87
C SER A 100 -4.38 10.05 0.33
N GLY A 101 -3.25 9.67 0.93
CA GLY A 101 -3.24 8.80 2.10
C GLY A 101 -1.96 8.91 2.91
N GLU A 102 -1.98 8.31 4.09
CA GLU A 102 -0.80 8.00 4.88
C GLU A 102 -0.54 6.49 4.75
N ARG A 103 0.73 6.09 4.78
CA ARG A 103 1.16 4.70 4.88
C ARG A 103 1.93 4.54 6.17
N THR A 104 1.59 3.50 6.93
CA THR A 104 2.34 3.04 8.10
C THR A 104 2.93 1.68 7.79
N ASP A 105 4.25 1.66 7.66
CA ASP A 105 5.02 0.50 7.23
C ASP A 105 5.87 -0.06 8.38
N VAL A 106 6.11 -1.38 8.33
CA VAL A 106 7.21 -2.02 9.05
C VAL A 106 8.22 -2.51 8.02
N LEU A 107 9.43 -1.97 8.08
CA LEU A 107 10.54 -2.35 7.21
C LEU A 107 11.58 -3.14 8.00
N ARG A 108 12.12 -4.20 7.40
CA ARG A 108 13.22 -5.01 7.94
C ARG A 108 14.47 -4.80 7.12
N ARG A 109 15.62 -4.60 7.79
CA ARG A 109 16.91 -4.52 7.11
C ARG A 109 17.25 -5.85 6.44
N ALA A 110 17.71 -5.77 5.20
CA ALA A 110 18.18 -6.91 4.41
C ALA A 110 19.47 -6.49 3.67
N GLY A 111 20.61 -6.62 4.36
CA GLY A 111 21.89 -6.09 3.88
C GLY A 111 21.86 -4.58 3.71
N ASP A 112 22.14 -4.11 2.49
CA ASP A 112 22.09 -2.69 2.11
C ASP A 112 20.69 -2.22 1.69
N SER A 113 19.68 -3.07 1.83
CA SER A 113 18.31 -2.82 1.42
C SER A 113 17.32 -3.00 2.56
N PHE A 114 16.03 -2.79 2.26
CA PHE A 114 14.93 -3.04 3.17
C PHE A 114 13.86 -3.88 2.49
N LEU A 115 13.25 -4.79 3.25
CA LEU A 115 12.06 -5.52 2.87
C LEU A 115 10.87 -5.02 3.69
N MET A 116 9.71 -4.95 3.06
CA MET A 116 8.47 -4.54 3.72
C MET A 116 7.79 -5.76 4.35
N ALA A 117 7.61 -5.73 5.67
CA ALA A 117 6.89 -6.76 6.42
C ALA A 117 5.43 -6.39 6.66
N LYS A 118 5.13 -5.09 6.75
CA LYS A 118 3.76 -4.61 6.94
C LYS A 118 3.52 -3.29 6.22
N ARG A 119 2.31 -3.10 5.70
CA ARG A 119 1.76 -1.80 5.29
C ARG A 119 0.30 -1.69 5.70
N VAL A 120 -0.06 -0.54 6.27
CA VAL A 120 -1.44 -0.11 6.54
C VAL A 120 -1.65 1.31 6.00
#